data_AF-A0A381C5G3-F1
#
_entry.id   AF-A0A381C5G3-F1
#
_cell.length_a   1.000
_cell.length_b   1.000
_cell.length_c   1.000
_cell.angle_alpha   90.00
_cell.angle_beta   90.00
_cell.angle_gamma   90.00
#
_symmetry.space_group_name_H-M   'P 1'
#
loop_
_entity.id
_entity.type
_entity.pdbx_description
1 polymer ?
#
loop_
_entity_poly.entity_id
_entity_poly.type
_entity_poly.pdbx_seq_one_letter_code
_entity_poly.pdbx_strand_id
1 'polypeptide(L)' 'MKELRVQHCGRPIRALYAFDLSRRAIVLCAGDKSKNKRFYESMTSLADKEFMAWLKSQEK' A
#
# COMPACT_ATOMS: atom_id res chain seq x y z
N MET A 1 -0.39 -7.33 5.53
CA MET A 1 -0.79 -6.21 4.65
C MET A 1 -1.94 -6.65 3.76
N LYS A 2 -2.82 -5.75 3.33
CA LYS A 2 -3.96 -6.04 2.45
C LYS A 2 -3.92 -5.15 1.21
N GLU A 3 -4.64 -5.54 0.15
CA GLU A 3 -4.76 -4.79 -1.10
C GLU A 3 -6.21 -4.34 -1.30
N LEU A 4 -6.40 -3.07 -1.62
CA LEU A 4 -7.64 -2.52 -2.15
C LEU A 4 -7.53 -2.48 -3.69
N ARG A 5 -8.47 -3.12 -4.36
CA ARG A 5 -8.54 -3.19 -5.82
C ARG A 5 -9.54 -2.18 -6.32
N VAL A 6 -9.06 -1.08 -6.89
CA VAL A 6 -9.88 0.01 -7.42
C VAL A 6 -9.83 -0.03 -8.94
N GLN A 7 -10.99 0.13 -9.58
CA GLN A 7 -11.09 0.33 -11.03
C GLN A 7 -11.54 1.78 -11.26
N HIS A 8 -10.72 2.57 -11.95
CA HIS A 8 -11.04 3.97 -12.22
C HIS A 8 -10.64 4.35 -13.65
N CYS A 9 -11.58 4.82 -14.46
CA CYS A 9 -11.34 5.24 -15.85
C CYS A 9 -10.56 4.20 -16.69
N GLY A 10 -10.92 2.91 -16.54
CA GLY A 10 -10.23 1.81 -17.25
C GLY A 10 -8.89 1.39 -16.62
N ARG A 11 -8.38 2.11 -15.61
CA ARG A 11 -7.11 1.82 -14.95
C ARG A 11 -7.32 0.98 -13.68
N PRO A 12 -6.66 -0.19 -13.55
CA PRO A 12 -6.65 -1.00 -12.35
C PRO A 12 -5.66 -0.40 -11.33
N ILE A 13 -6.17 0.45 -10.44
CA ILE A 13 -5.40 0.98 -9.32
C ILE A 13 -5.37 -0.07 -8.21
N ARG A 14 -4.20 -0.28 -7.61
CA ARG A 14 -4.01 -1.12 -6.42
C ARG A 14 -3.42 -0.29 -5.31
N ALA A 15 -4.11 -0.25 -4.17
CA ALA A 15 -3.62 0.41 -2.97
C ALA A 15 -3.29 -0.65 -1.91
N LEU A 16 -2.07 -0.62 -1.37
CA LEU A 16 -1.69 -1.46 -0.24
C LEU A 16 -1.98 -0.72 1.06
N TYR A 17 -2.56 -1.42 2.01
CA TYR A 17 -2.92 -0.85 3.30
C TYR A 17 -2.68 -1.85 4.44
N ALA A 18 -2.52 -1.31 5.64
CA ALA A 18 -2.43 -2.06 6.88
C ALA A 18 -3.39 -1.47 7.92
N PHE A 19 -3.70 -2.24 8.96
CA PHE A 19 -4.42 -1.74 10.12
C PHE A 19 -3.44 -1.50 11.26
N ASP A 20 -3.61 -0.38 11.97
CA ASP A 20 -2.94 -0.17 13.26
C ASP A 20 -3.65 -0.92 14.40
N LEU A 21 -3.06 -0.85 15.61
CA LEU A 21 -3.65 -1.40 16.83
C LEU A 21 -5.01 -0.74 17.19
N SER A 22 -5.23 0.49 16.72
CA SER A 22 -6.50 1.22 16.87
C SER A 22 -7.52 0.89 15.77
N ARG A 23 -7.25 -0.14 14.93
CA ARG A 23 -8.10 -0.59 13.82
C ARG A 23 -8.34 0.48 12.75
N ARG A 24 -7.46 1.46 12.62
CA ARG A 24 -7.49 2.46 11.54
C ARG A 24 -6.75 1.91 10.34
N ALA A 25 -7.36 2.06 9.16
CA ALA A 25 -6.71 1.69 7.91
C ALA A 25 -5.70 2.77 7.52
N ILE A 26 -4.45 2.36 7.30
CA ILE A 26 -3.36 3.21 6.83
C ILE A 26 -3.04 2.79 5.41
N VAL A 27 -3.26 3.69 4.45
CA VAL A 27 -2.86 3.48 3.07
C VAL A 27 -1.37 3.75 2.96
N LEU A 28 -0.60 2.74 2.55
CA LEU A 28 0.86 2.77 2.50
C LEU A 28 1.34 3.26 1.13
N CYS A 29 0.77 2.71 0.06
CA CYS A 29 1.07 3.14 -1.30
C CYS A 29 -0.07 2.77 -2.23
N ALA A 30 -0.18 3.49 -3.36
CA ALA A 30 -1.12 3.17 -4.42
C ALA A 30 -0.50 3.39 -5.79
N GLY A 31 -0.84 2.54 -6.75
CA GLY A 31 -0.30 2.65 -8.11
C GLY A 31 -1.20 2.00 -9.16
N ASP A 32 -1.02 2.42 -10.41
CA ASP A 32 -1.64 1.78 -11.58
C ASP A 32 -0.89 0.48 -11.90
N LYS A 33 -1.60 -0.64 -11.86
CA LYS A 33 -1.03 -1.95 -12.14
C LYS A 33 -0.86 -2.24 -13.64
N SER A 34 -1.42 -1.41 -14.51
CA SER A 34 -1.38 -1.62 -15.96
C SER A 34 0.04 -1.88 -16.46
N LYS A 35 0.23 -3.03 -17.13
CA LYS A 35 1.42 -3.38 -17.91
C LYS A 35 2.75 -3.51 -17.15
N ASN A 36 2.76 -3.49 -15.81
CA ASN A 36 3.99 -3.66 -15.03
C ASN A 36 4.08 -5.04 -14.35
N LYS A 37 4.98 -5.90 -14.86
CA LYS A 37 5.24 -7.25 -14.29
C LYS A 37 5.86 -7.19 -12.89
N ARG A 38 6.70 -6.18 -12.62
CA ARG A 38 7.36 -5.97 -11.31
C ARG A 38 6.52 -5.15 -10.33
N PHE A 39 5.30 -4.80 -10.70
CA PHE A 39 4.42 -3.95 -9.89
C PHE A 39 4.32 -4.43 -8.44
N TYR A 40 4.09 -5.73 -8.22
CA TYR A 40 3.93 -6.25 -6.86
C TYR A 40 5.23 -6.23 -6.06
N GLU A 41 6.36 -6.54 -6.71
CA GLU A 41 7.67 -6.50 -6.07
C GLU A 41 7.99 -5.08 -5.59
N SER A 42 7.90 -4.10 -6.49
CA SER A 42 8.16 -2.69 -6.16
C SER A 42 7.18 -2.12 -5.15
N MET A 43 5.87 -2.42 -5.29
CA MET A 43 4.85 -1.91 -4.37
C MET A 43 4.97 -2.52 -2.98
N THR A 44 5.31 -3.80 -2.87
CA THR A 44 5.47 -4.47 -1.57
C THR A 44 6.67 -3.89 -0.83
N SER A 45 7.83 -3.77 -1.50
CA SER A 45 9.01 -3.15 -0.91
C SER A 45 8.76 -1.70 -0.47
N LEU A 46 8.02 -0.93 -1.26
CA LEU A 46 7.63 0.43 -0.89
C LEU A 46 6.69 0.42 0.34
N ALA A 47 5.66 -0.42 0.34
CA ALA A 47 4.70 -0.48 1.43
C ALA A 47 5.35 -0.93 2.75
N ASP A 48 6.29 -1.88 2.70
CA ASP A 48 7.05 -2.31 3.89
C ASP A 48 7.88 -1.15 4.45
N LYS A 49 8.54 -0.38 3.59
CA LYS A 49 9.29 0.81 3.99
C LYS A 49 8.39 1.87 4.65
N GLU A 50 7.25 2.18 4.03
CA GLU A 50 6.29 3.15 4.58
C GLU A 50 5.70 2.67 5.90
N PHE A 51 5.43 1.36 6.03
CA PHE A 51 4.91 0.81 7.28
C PHE A 51 5.95 0.84 8.41
N MET A 52 7.21 0.53 8.12
CA MET A 52 8.31 0.69 9.10
C MET A 52 8.48 2.15 9.53
N ALA A 53 8.38 3.10 8.60
CA ALA A 53 8.44 4.52 8.92
C ALA A 53 7.26 4.95 9.81
N TRP A 54 6.05 4.46 9.50
CA TRP A 54 4.87 4.68 10.32
C TRP A 54 5.04 4.13 11.74
N LEU A 55 5.50 2.89 11.91
CA LEU A 55 5.75 2.28 13.24
C LEU A 55 6.72 3.13 14.08
N LYS A 56 7.85 3.55 13.50
CA LYS A 56 8.82 4.42 14.18
C LYS A 56 8.25 5.77 14.62
N SER A 57 7.21 6.27 13.93
CA SER A 57 6.54 7.50 14.30
C SER A 57 5.60 7.35 15.50
N GLN A 58 5.12 6.13 15.77
CA GLN A 58 4.19 5.84 16.86
C GLN A 58 4.89 5.46 18.18
N GLU A 59 6.19 5.17 18.15
CA GLU A 59 6.99 4.86 19.35
C GLU A 59 7.51 6.11 20.09
N LYS A 60 7.07 7.30 19.70
CA LYS A 60 7.36 8.58 20.38
C LYS A 60 6.20 9.02 21.25
#